data_AF-A0ABD2UES2-F1
#
_entry.id   AF-A0ABD2UES2-F1
#
_cell.length_a   1.000
_cell.length_b   1.000
_cell.length_c   1.000
_cell.angle_alpha   90.00
_cell.angle_beta   90.00
_cell.angle_gamma   90.00
#
_symmetry.space_group_name_H-M   'P 1'
#
loop_
_entity.id
_entity.type
_entity.pdbx_description
1 polymer ?
#
loop_
_entity_poly.entity_id
_entity_poly.type
_entity_poly.pdbx_seq_one_letter_code
_entity_poly.pdbx_strand_id
1 'polypeptide(L)'
;MREIDLYSFQGLLKHEGKAKYGEAFRQWQIDAPNFIIDGHYPVRELWARAKSCWDKILVHESKSVLVVAHNAVNQALVATAIGLGTEYFRILLQSNCGVSVLDFTPQPEGGTPNICLNRLNQTPGSPVAGGSSAGRKTSKRIVLVCHGVSESDLESSMPYTGNGPLNMLGNIQAQKIAELLLDLKVNTVVSGTKMASVETADTITKVQEAADCLGADCIPRYVETKQIPDLDVESILTQSKKDASGLQNVSSGWLNRLDDDVTTSLWDQSEKSWKHLLYELSKGADQDNVVIAVGHPALHIAMMGHCLNLTKEWLGSFHLNAGSISVIDFPDGPSGTGVIRCINYTAHLGRWSIPITRSTQADEEY
;
A
#
# COMPACT_ATOMS: atom_id res chain seq x y z
N MET A 1 12.76 -17.10 19.88
CA MET A 1 11.33 -16.93 19.50
C MET A 1 11.13 -17.67 18.19
N ARG A 2 10.09 -18.48 18.04
CA ARG A 2 9.82 -19.20 16.78
C ARG A 2 8.87 -18.37 15.92
N GLU A 3 9.15 -18.28 14.63
CA GLU A 3 8.35 -17.50 13.69
C GLU A 3 6.97 -18.14 13.46
N ILE A 4 6.96 -19.42 13.04
CA ILE A 4 5.76 -20.25 12.91
C ILE A 4 6.11 -21.68 13.31
N ASP A 5 5.24 -22.31 14.11
CA ASP A 5 5.45 -23.68 14.57
C ASP A 5 5.04 -24.65 13.46
N LEU A 6 6.02 -25.10 12.67
CA LEU A 6 5.82 -26.00 11.53
C LEU A 6 6.01 -27.49 11.87
N TYR A 7 6.11 -27.85 13.15
CA TYR A 7 6.21 -29.24 13.63
C TYR A 7 7.17 -30.11 12.80
N SER A 8 6.70 -31.21 12.18
CA SER A 8 7.53 -32.10 11.36
C SER A 8 8.23 -31.44 10.16
N PHE A 9 7.85 -30.24 9.74
CA PHE A 9 8.55 -29.46 8.71
C PHE A 9 9.68 -28.59 9.26
N GLN A 10 9.86 -28.51 10.57
CA GLN A 10 10.90 -27.69 11.18
C GLN A 10 12.30 -28.17 10.79
N GLY A 11 13.20 -27.20 10.58
CA GLY A 11 14.60 -27.45 10.26
C GLY A 11 14.88 -27.93 8.83
N LEU A 12 13.84 -28.16 8.02
CA LEU A 12 14.01 -28.62 6.63
C LEU A 12 14.32 -27.47 5.68
N LEU A 13 15.27 -27.69 4.79
CA LEU A 13 15.46 -26.86 3.61
C LEU A 13 14.29 -27.07 2.63
N LYS A 14 14.03 -26.06 1.79
CA LYS A 14 12.91 -26.12 0.81
C LYS A 14 12.96 -27.36 -0.09
N HIS A 15 14.15 -27.80 -0.50
CA HIS A 15 14.29 -28.98 -1.35
C HIS A 15 14.07 -30.30 -0.57
N GLU A 16 14.48 -30.36 0.69
CA GLU A 16 14.25 -31.50 1.58
C GLU A 16 12.77 -31.65 1.92
N GLY A 17 12.09 -30.54 2.23
CA GLY A 17 10.65 -30.53 2.48
C GLY A 17 9.84 -31.03 1.28
N LYS A 18 10.22 -30.59 0.06
CA LYS A 18 9.63 -31.09 -1.19
C LYS A 18 9.87 -32.58 -1.40
N ALA A 19 11.11 -33.04 -1.21
CA ALA A 19 11.47 -34.44 -1.42
C ALA A 19 10.77 -35.37 -0.41
N LYS A 20 10.68 -34.95 0.86
CA LYS A 20 10.16 -35.79 1.95
C LYS A 20 8.64 -35.73 2.09
N TYR A 21 8.02 -34.58 1.83
CA TYR A 21 6.60 -34.35 2.10
C TYR A 21 5.77 -33.90 0.90
N GLY A 22 6.37 -33.80 -0.30
CA GLY A 22 5.70 -33.65 -1.60
C GLY A 22 4.41 -32.84 -1.60
N GLU A 23 3.28 -33.55 -1.58
CA GLU A 23 1.93 -32.97 -1.59
C GLU A 23 1.62 -32.07 -0.40
N ALA A 24 2.00 -32.46 0.83
CA ALA A 24 1.81 -31.64 2.02
C ALA A 24 2.63 -30.34 1.92
N PHE A 25 3.85 -30.39 1.38
CA PHE A 25 4.63 -29.18 1.12
C PHE A 25 3.96 -28.29 0.07
N ARG A 26 3.35 -28.87 -0.96
CA ARG A 26 2.58 -28.12 -1.96
C ARG A 26 1.35 -27.46 -1.35
N GLN A 27 0.60 -28.16 -0.48
CA GLN A 27 -0.55 -27.60 0.23
C GLN A 27 -0.13 -26.40 1.09
N TRP A 28 0.99 -26.48 1.81
CA TRP A 28 1.57 -25.36 2.56
C TRP A 28 1.90 -24.14 1.69
N GLN A 29 2.19 -24.34 0.41
CA GLN A 29 2.47 -23.23 -0.52
C GLN A 29 1.21 -22.59 -1.08
N ILE A 30 0.17 -23.38 -1.35
CA ILE A 30 -1.05 -22.94 -2.05
C ILE A 30 -2.10 -22.44 -1.06
N ASP A 31 -2.31 -23.14 0.05
CA ASP A 31 -3.36 -22.86 1.03
C ASP A 31 -2.81 -23.09 2.45
N ALA A 32 -1.89 -22.20 2.83
CA ALA A 32 -1.28 -22.20 4.15
C ALA A 32 -2.28 -22.05 5.33
N PRO A 33 -3.38 -21.27 5.21
CA PRO A 33 -4.37 -21.14 6.29
C PRO A 33 -5.10 -22.44 6.64
N ASN A 34 -5.33 -23.32 5.67
CA ASN A 34 -5.97 -24.62 5.87
C ASN A 34 -4.99 -25.80 5.89
N PHE A 35 -3.69 -25.53 5.76
CA PHE A 35 -2.66 -26.55 5.85
C PHE A 35 -2.62 -27.18 7.26
N ILE A 36 -2.64 -28.51 7.31
CA ILE A 36 -2.56 -29.30 8.52
C ILE A 36 -1.25 -30.08 8.54
N ILE A 37 -0.56 -30.03 9.68
CA ILE A 37 0.60 -30.89 9.95
C ILE A 37 0.54 -31.37 11.38
N ASP A 38 0.72 -32.68 11.59
CA ASP A 38 0.69 -33.31 12.91
C ASP A 38 -0.56 -32.98 13.74
N GLY A 39 -1.71 -32.76 13.08
CA GLY A 39 -2.98 -32.39 13.73
C GLY A 39 -3.14 -30.89 14.04
N HIS A 40 -2.15 -30.07 13.69
CA HIS A 40 -2.12 -28.63 13.96
C HIS A 40 -2.37 -27.81 12.70
N TYR A 41 -2.89 -26.58 12.88
CA TYR A 41 -3.07 -25.58 11.82
C TYR A 41 -2.10 -24.41 12.06
N PRO A 42 -0.86 -24.46 11.53
CA PRO A 42 0.20 -23.52 11.93
C PRO A 42 -0.16 -22.04 11.76
N VAL A 43 -0.86 -21.67 10.68
CA VAL A 43 -1.26 -20.27 10.43
C VAL A 43 -2.39 -19.83 11.37
N ARG A 44 -3.35 -20.71 11.67
CA ARG A 44 -4.45 -20.39 12.59
C ARG A 44 -3.93 -20.23 14.02
N GLU A 45 -3.01 -21.09 14.43
CA GLU A 45 -2.32 -20.99 15.72
C GLU A 45 -1.48 -19.71 15.82
N LEU A 46 -0.79 -19.33 14.74
CA LEU A 46 -0.08 -18.06 14.64
C LEU A 46 -1.02 -16.85 14.82
N TRP A 47 -2.19 -16.86 14.17
CA TRP A 47 -3.19 -15.79 14.33
C TRP A 47 -3.76 -15.73 15.74
N ALA A 48 -4.06 -16.88 16.35
CA ALA A 48 -4.52 -16.94 17.74
C ALA A 48 -3.47 -16.33 18.69
N ARG A 49 -2.19 -16.67 18.50
CA ARG A 49 -1.08 -16.10 19.27
C ARG A 49 -0.95 -14.59 19.07
N ALA A 50 -1.06 -14.09 17.84
CA ALA A 50 -1.01 -12.66 17.56
C ALA A 50 -2.17 -11.90 18.24
N LYS A 51 -3.40 -12.44 18.19
CA LYS A 51 -4.54 -11.87 18.93
C LYS A 51 -4.27 -11.76 20.43
N SER A 52 -3.77 -12.83 21.06
CA SER A 52 -3.42 -12.79 22.49
C SER A 52 -2.24 -11.87 22.83
N CYS A 53 -1.39 -11.52 21.86
CA CYS A 53 -0.35 -10.52 22.07
C CYS A 53 -0.92 -9.11 22.20
N TRP A 54 -2.00 -8.79 21.46
CA TRP A 54 -2.64 -7.48 21.54
C TRP A 54 -3.18 -7.17 22.94
N ASP A 55 -3.73 -8.17 23.64
CA ASP A 55 -4.18 -8.02 25.03
C ASP A 55 -3.08 -7.51 25.97
N LYS A 56 -1.81 -7.82 25.67
CA LYS A 56 -0.65 -7.36 26.46
C LYS A 56 -0.10 -6.03 25.97
N ILE A 57 -0.08 -5.82 24.66
CA ILE A 57 0.44 -4.59 24.04
C ILE A 57 -0.47 -3.41 24.40
N LEU A 58 -1.79 -3.59 24.32
CA LEU A 58 -2.78 -2.53 24.52
C LEU A 58 -2.95 -2.10 25.99
N VAL A 59 -2.40 -2.86 26.94
CA VAL A 59 -2.38 -2.47 28.37
C VAL A 59 -1.29 -1.43 28.66
N HIS A 60 -0.34 -1.23 27.74
CA HIS A 60 0.74 -0.29 27.95
C HIS A 60 0.27 1.17 27.81
N GLU A 61 0.54 2.00 28.81
CA GLU A 61 0.05 3.40 28.87
C GLU A 61 0.84 4.38 27.98
N SER A 62 1.92 3.93 27.32
CA SER A 62 2.70 4.81 26.46
C SER A 62 1.96 5.18 25.18
N LYS A 63 2.13 6.44 24.75
CA LYS A 63 1.58 6.98 23.50
C LYS A 63 2.05 6.23 22.25
N SER A 64 3.20 5.57 22.31
CA SER A 64 3.76 4.79 21.22
C SER A 64 4.47 3.55 21.75
N VAL A 65 4.29 2.42 21.07
CA VAL A 65 4.89 1.13 21.41
C VAL A 65 5.62 0.59 20.19
N LEU A 66 6.89 0.25 20.35
CA LEU A 66 7.66 -0.46 19.33
C LEU A 66 7.61 -1.95 19.58
N VAL A 67 7.10 -2.71 18.61
CA VAL A 67 7.09 -4.18 18.65
C VAL A 67 8.11 -4.71 17.66
N VAL A 68 9.03 -5.55 18.14
CA VAL A 68 10.02 -6.24 17.31
C VAL A 68 9.73 -7.73 17.32
N ALA A 69 9.35 -8.28 16.16
CA ALA A 69 9.11 -9.70 15.99
C ALA A 69 9.52 -10.18 14.59
N HIS A 70 9.42 -11.50 14.37
CA HIS A 70 9.73 -12.14 13.09
C HIS A 70 8.64 -11.85 12.03
N ASN A 71 8.98 -12.09 10.77
CA ASN A 71 8.14 -11.76 9.61
C ASN A 71 6.70 -12.30 9.74
N ALA A 72 6.48 -13.61 9.88
CA ALA A 72 5.13 -14.17 10.00
C ALA A 72 4.35 -13.63 11.21
N VAL A 73 5.02 -13.38 12.34
CA VAL A 73 4.38 -12.82 13.54
C VAL A 73 3.92 -11.39 13.29
N ASN A 74 4.74 -10.56 12.64
CA ASN A 74 4.35 -9.20 12.27
C ASN A 74 3.20 -9.19 11.26
N GLN A 75 3.17 -10.10 10.28
CA GLN A 75 2.03 -10.23 9.37
C GLN A 75 0.74 -10.49 10.16
N ALA A 76 0.78 -11.45 11.10
CA ALA A 76 -0.38 -11.78 11.92
C ALA A 76 -0.77 -10.63 12.86
N LEU A 77 0.19 -9.94 13.50
CA LEU A 77 -0.09 -8.77 14.34
C LEU A 77 -0.77 -7.65 13.54
N VAL A 78 -0.22 -7.28 12.38
CA VAL A 78 -0.78 -6.23 11.53
C VAL A 78 -2.17 -6.62 11.02
N ALA A 79 -2.32 -7.83 10.47
CA ALA A 79 -3.60 -8.31 9.96
C ALA A 79 -4.67 -8.33 11.06
N THR A 80 -4.37 -8.93 12.21
CA THR A 80 -5.32 -9.01 13.34
C THR A 80 -5.69 -7.66 13.92
N ALA A 81 -4.79 -6.66 13.88
CA ALA A 81 -5.07 -5.32 14.38
C ALA A 81 -6.17 -4.62 13.57
N ILE A 82 -6.13 -4.74 12.25
CA ILE A 82 -7.18 -4.16 11.38
C ILE A 82 -8.37 -5.10 11.17
N GLY A 83 -8.34 -6.32 11.73
CA GLY A 83 -9.46 -7.27 11.69
C GLY A 83 -9.40 -8.33 10.59
N LEU A 84 -8.27 -8.46 9.90
CA LEU A 84 -8.08 -9.42 8.82
C LEU A 84 -7.75 -10.83 9.32
N GLY A 85 -8.35 -11.83 8.68
CA GLY A 85 -8.21 -13.24 9.03
C GLY A 85 -6.96 -13.90 8.48
N THR A 86 -6.86 -15.21 8.69
CA THR A 86 -5.70 -16.05 8.31
C THR A 86 -5.50 -16.12 6.81
N GLU A 87 -6.55 -15.91 6.03
CA GLU A 87 -6.54 -15.85 4.56
C GLU A 87 -5.59 -14.76 4.02
N TYR A 88 -5.24 -13.76 4.83
CA TYR A 88 -4.28 -12.72 4.46
C TYR A 88 -2.81 -13.08 4.75
N PHE A 89 -2.54 -14.28 5.25
CA PHE A 89 -1.17 -14.78 5.39
C PHE A 89 -0.49 -14.84 4.02
N ARG A 90 0.67 -14.19 3.90
CA ARG A 90 1.41 -14.00 2.63
C ARG A 90 0.71 -13.12 1.58
N ILE A 91 -0.36 -12.41 1.95
CA ILE A 91 -0.96 -11.34 1.15
C ILE A 91 -0.44 -9.98 1.64
N LEU A 92 -0.52 -9.71 2.95
CA LEU A 92 0.12 -8.57 3.58
C LEU A 92 1.52 -8.98 4.05
N LEU A 93 2.54 -8.73 3.23
CA LEU A 93 3.90 -9.15 3.55
C LEU A 93 4.53 -8.25 4.61
N GLN A 94 5.38 -8.84 5.46
CA GLN A 94 6.36 -8.08 6.24
C GLN A 94 7.75 -8.26 5.59
N SER A 95 8.42 -7.16 5.31
CA SER A 95 9.79 -7.16 4.77
C SER A 95 10.82 -7.22 5.89
N ASN A 96 11.98 -7.80 5.61
CA ASN A 96 13.12 -7.75 6.53
C ASN A 96 13.52 -6.30 6.76
N CYS A 97 13.75 -5.92 8.02
CA CYS A 97 14.01 -4.54 8.45
C CYS A 97 12.89 -3.54 8.06
N GLY A 98 11.71 -4.04 7.65
CA GLY A 98 10.55 -3.21 7.37
C GLY A 98 9.90 -2.73 8.65
N VAL A 99 9.54 -1.45 8.70
CA VAL A 99 8.76 -0.84 9.78
C VAL A 99 7.33 -0.64 9.31
N SER A 100 6.38 -1.13 10.09
CA SER A 100 4.94 -0.97 9.85
C SER A 100 4.35 -0.16 10.99
N VAL A 101 3.37 0.69 10.69
CA VAL A 101 2.80 1.68 11.61
C VAL A 101 1.30 1.50 11.66
N LEU A 102 0.77 1.31 12.87
CA LEU A 102 -0.65 1.22 13.17
C LEU A 102 -1.03 2.41 14.03
N ASP A 103 -2.01 3.20 13.59
CA ASP A 103 -2.56 4.30 14.35
C ASP A 103 -3.84 3.84 15.05
N PHE A 104 -3.93 4.12 16.36
CA PHE A 104 -5.10 3.84 17.18
C PHE A 104 -5.75 5.17 17.54
N THR A 105 -6.93 5.43 16.98
CA THR A 105 -7.69 6.65 17.25
C THR A 105 -8.85 6.34 18.21
N PRO A 106 -8.84 6.89 19.44
CA PRO A 106 -9.96 6.71 20.37
C PRO A 106 -11.27 7.21 19.77
N GLN A 107 -12.37 6.51 20.04
CA GLN A 107 -13.70 6.97 19.65
C GLN A 107 -14.26 7.93 20.72
N PRO A 108 -14.92 9.03 20.34
CA PRO A 108 -15.48 10.00 21.29
C PRO A 108 -16.47 9.39 22.29
N GLU A 109 -17.22 8.38 21.86
CA GLU A 109 -18.24 7.70 22.66
C GLU A 109 -17.68 6.54 23.50
N GLY A 110 -16.36 6.34 23.50
CA GLY A 110 -15.71 5.16 24.07
C GLY A 110 -15.82 3.92 23.16
N GLY A 111 -15.31 2.78 23.62
CA GLY A 111 -15.29 1.53 22.86
C GLY A 111 -13.97 1.24 22.14
N THR A 112 -14.00 0.30 21.19
CA THR A 112 -12.81 -0.14 20.44
C THR A 112 -12.27 1.02 19.59
N PRO A 113 -10.99 1.37 19.68
CA PRO A 113 -10.42 2.45 18.87
C PRO A 113 -10.54 2.13 17.37
N ASN A 114 -10.61 3.19 16.55
CA ASN A 114 -10.42 3.04 15.11
C ASN A 114 -8.95 2.74 14.83
N ILE A 115 -8.68 1.62 14.18
CA ILE A 115 -7.33 1.16 13.87
C ILE A 115 -7.06 1.38 12.39
N CYS A 116 -5.96 2.06 12.10
CA CYS A 116 -5.55 2.37 10.73
C CYS A 116 -4.14 1.84 10.47
N LEU A 117 -3.97 1.05 9.42
CA LEU A 117 -2.66 0.68 8.89
C LEU A 117 -2.09 1.88 8.12
N ASN A 118 -1.30 2.69 8.82
CA ASN A 118 -0.71 3.89 8.25
C ASN A 118 0.40 3.57 7.27
N ARG A 119 1.27 2.62 7.63
CA ARG A 119 2.41 2.20 6.82
C ARG A 119 2.58 0.70 6.91
N LEU A 120 2.85 0.06 5.77
CA LEU A 120 3.30 -1.32 5.71
C LEU A 120 4.65 -1.35 4.99
N ASN A 121 5.69 -1.87 5.66
CA ASN A 121 7.05 -1.99 5.12
C ASN A 121 7.72 -0.67 4.67
N GLN A 122 7.96 0.26 5.60
CA GLN A 122 9.03 1.25 5.39
C GLN A 122 10.38 0.55 5.54
N THR A 123 11.13 0.47 4.46
CA THR A 123 12.44 -0.19 4.39
C THR A 123 13.51 0.80 3.97
N PRO A 124 14.79 0.59 4.36
CA PRO A 124 15.89 1.38 3.83
C PRO A 124 16.13 1.16 2.33
N GLY A 125 15.86 -0.07 1.85
CA GLY A 125 15.94 -0.42 0.43
C GLY A 125 14.65 -0.14 -0.32
N SER A 126 14.76 -0.04 -1.64
CA SER A 126 13.63 0.20 -2.54
C SER A 126 12.58 -0.92 -2.45
N PRO A 127 11.29 -0.59 -2.22
CA PRO A 127 10.22 -1.58 -2.16
C PRO A 127 9.93 -2.15 -3.55
N VAL A 128 10.39 -1.47 -4.60
CA VAL A 128 10.17 -1.89 -5.98
C VAL A 128 11.29 -2.75 -6.55
N ALA A 129 12.37 -2.99 -5.80
CA ALA A 129 13.46 -3.85 -6.27
C ALA A 129 12.94 -5.25 -6.72
N GLY A 130 13.52 -5.77 -7.81
CA GLY A 130 13.18 -7.09 -8.34
C GLY A 130 13.34 -8.20 -7.31
N GLY A 131 12.53 -9.26 -7.40
CA GLY A 131 12.62 -10.39 -6.46
C GLY A 131 11.32 -11.15 -6.31
N SER A 132 11.36 -12.22 -5.52
CA SER A 132 10.17 -13.02 -5.24
C SER A 132 9.25 -12.34 -4.22
N SER A 133 7.93 -12.39 -4.44
CA SER A 133 6.90 -11.98 -3.49
C SER A 133 6.21 -13.21 -2.93
N ALA A 134 6.05 -13.28 -1.61
CA ALA A 134 5.56 -14.49 -0.92
C ALA A 134 6.35 -15.77 -1.30
N GLY A 135 7.64 -15.64 -1.66
CA GLY A 135 8.47 -16.76 -2.10
C GLY A 135 8.22 -17.24 -3.53
N ARG A 136 7.45 -16.50 -4.34
CA ARG A 136 7.15 -16.76 -5.76
C ARG A 136 7.72 -15.65 -6.63
N LYS A 137 8.26 -15.97 -7.81
CA LYS A 137 8.73 -14.94 -8.75
C LYS A 137 7.53 -14.10 -9.20
N THR A 138 7.67 -12.78 -9.26
CA THR A 138 6.65 -11.88 -9.79
C THR A 138 7.18 -11.19 -11.04
N SER A 139 6.40 -11.20 -12.10
CA SER A 139 6.65 -10.45 -13.33
C SER A 139 5.60 -9.35 -13.56
N LYS A 140 4.49 -9.36 -12.83
CA LYS A 140 3.40 -8.40 -13.01
C LYS A 140 3.18 -7.58 -11.75
N ARG A 141 3.13 -6.27 -11.90
CA ARG A 141 3.05 -5.32 -10.79
C ARG A 141 2.20 -4.11 -11.11
N ILE A 142 1.43 -3.68 -10.11
CA ILE A 142 0.80 -2.36 -10.07
C ILE A 142 1.48 -1.53 -8.98
N VAL A 143 1.86 -0.30 -9.32
CA VAL A 143 2.32 0.71 -8.36
C VAL A 143 1.31 1.83 -8.30
N LEU A 144 0.66 1.99 -7.16
CA LEU A 144 -0.26 3.10 -6.89
C LEU A 144 0.57 4.28 -6.38
N VAL A 145 0.53 5.41 -7.08
CA VAL A 145 1.31 6.62 -6.80
C VAL A 145 0.35 7.76 -6.46
N CYS A 146 0.32 8.17 -5.20
CA CYS A 146 -0.42 9.36 -4.83
C CYS A 146 0.25 10.60 -5.43
N HIS A 147 -0.51 11.44 -6.11
CA HIS A 147 0.03 12.69 -6.68
C HIS A 147 0.71 13.54 -5.59
N GLY A 148 1.64 14.39 -6.03
CA GLY A 148 2.25 15.38 -5.15
C GLY A 148 1.23 16.41 -4.66
N VAL A 149 1.57 17.13 -3.59
CA VAL A 149 0.69 18.18 -3.04
C VAL A 149 0.48 19.31 -4.05
N SER A 150 -0.77 19.68 -4.28
CA SER A 150 -1.15 20.78 -5.19
C SER A 150 -1.21 22.13 -4.47
N GLU A 151 -1.24 23.22 -5.24
CA GLU A 151 -1.54 24.56 -4.71
C GLU A 151 -2.96 24.63 -4.13
N SER A 152 -3.92 23.92 -4.73
CA SER A 152 -5.29 23.84 -4.22
C SER A 152 -5.39 23.20 -2.84
N ASP A 153 -4.52 22.25 -2.49
CA ASP A 153 -4.55 21.55 -1.19
C ASP A 153 -4.19 22.45 0.01
N LEU A 154 -3.59 23.61 -0.26
CA LEU A 154 -3.20 24.62 0.74
C LEU A 154 -4.32 25.63 1.03
N GLU A 155 -5.18 25.90 0.05
CA GLU A 155 -6.12 27.00 0.12
C GLU A 155 -7.51 26.52 0.60
N SER A 156 -7.91 26.99 1.78
CA SER A 156 -9.30 26.92 2.26
C SER A 156 -10.25 27.88 1.53
N SER A 157 -9.82 28.49 0.42
CA SER A 157 -10.57 29.50 -0.33
C SER A 157 -11.57 28.82 -1.27
N MET A 158 -12.86 29.13 -1.11
CA MET A 158 -13.89 28.77 -2.09
C MET A 158 -13.85 29.71 -3.31
N PRO A 159 -14.12 29.22 -4.54
CA PRO A 159 -14.48 27.84 -4.87
C PRO A 159 -13.25 26.94 -5.10
N TYR A 160 -13.15 25.86 -4.32
CA TYR A 160 -12.17 24.79 -4.52
C TYR A 160 -12.51 24.03 -5.80
N THR A 161 -11.76 24.26 -6.88
CA THR A 161 -11.93 23.54 -8.15
C THR A 161 -11.25 22.18 -8.14
N GLY A 162 -10.44 21.88 -7.11
CA GLY A 162 -9.66 20.64 -6.97
C GLY A 162 -8.73 20.37 -8.16
N ASN A 163 -8.36 21.41 -8.89
CA ASN A 163 -7.54 21.31 -10.10
C ASN A 163 -6.50 22.43 -10.08
N GLY A 164 -5.60 22.40 -9.10
CA GLY A 164 -4.40 23.23 -9.04
C GLY A 164 -3.15 22.46 -9.50
N PRO A 165 -2.11 23.15 -9.99
CA PRO A 165 -0.82 22.53 -10.30
C PRO A 165 -0.10 22.08 -9.03
N LEU A 166 0.98 21.32 -9.17
CA LEU A 166 1.85 20.95 -8.06
C LEU A 166 2.51 22.20 -7.45
N ASN A 167 2.48 22.31 -6.12
CA ASN A 167 3.25 23.32 -5.43
C ASN A 167 4.74 22.90 -5.34
N MET A 168 5.60 23.70 -4.69
CA MET A 168 7.03 23.38 -4.58
C MET A 168 7.29 22.01 -3.91
N LEU A 169 6.54 21.66 -2.86
CA LEU A 169 6.66 20.36 -2.20
C LEU A 169 6.17 19.24 -3.12
N GLY A 170 5.05 19.43 -3.82
CA GLY A 170 4.50 18.47 -4.78
C GLY A 170 5.47 18.17 -5.92
N ASN A 171 6.15 19.19 -6.45
CA ASN A 171 7.19 19.02 -7.46
C ASN A 171 8.36 18.17 -6.93
N ILE A 172 8.82 18.41 -5.69
CA ILE A 172 9.88 17.61 -5.07
C ILE A 172 9.43 16.16 -4.87
N GLN A 173 8.19 15.94 -4.41
CA GLN A 173 7.61 14.61 -4.24
C GLN A 173 7.56 13.86 -5.58
N ALA A 174 7.05 14.47 -6.64
CA ALA A 174 6.98 13.87 -7.97
C ALA A 174 8.37 13.46 -8.49
N GLN A 175 9.38 14.32 -8.32
CA GLN A 175 10.77 13.99 -8.69
C GLN A 175 11.34 12.84 -7.87
N LYS A 176 11.12 12.82 -6.55
CA LYS A 176 11.58 11.72 -5.68
C LYS A 176 10.91 10.39 -6.00
N ILE A 177 9.63 10.42 -6.36
CA ILE A 177 8.92 9.23 -6.84
C ILE A 177 9.55 8.74 -8.15
N ALA A 178 9.79 9.65 -9.10
CA ALA A 178 10.39 9.32 -10.39
C ALA A 178 11.79 8.70 -10.23
N GLU A 179 12.63 9.26 -9.34
CA GLU A 179 13.94 8.71 -8.96
C GLU A 179 13.80 7.29 -8.38
N LEU A 180 12.88 7.06 -7.44
CA LEU A 180 12.66 5.74 -6.83
C LEU A 180 12.26 4.68 -7.87
N LEU A 181 11.44 5.08 -8.85
CA LEU A 181 10.90 4.17 -9.85
C LEU A 181 11.92 3.80 -10.94
N LEU A 182 13.10 4.42 -10.99
CA LEU A 182 14.18 4.02 -11.90
C LEU A 182 14.65 2.57 -11.68
N ASP A 183 14.43 2.03 -10.48
CA ASP A 183 14.66 0.60 -10.18
C ASP A 183 13.71 -0.35 -10.94
N LEU A 184 12.71 0.19 -11.65
CA LEU A 184 11.73 -0.55 -12.42
C LEU A 184 11.78 -0.24 -13.90
N LYS A 185 11.51 -1.28 -14.69
CA LYS A 185 11.18 -1.13 -16.10
C LYS A 185 9.67 -0.86 -16.26
N VAL A 186 9.19 0.37 -16.04
CA VAL A 186 7.76 0.80 -16.17
C VAL A 186 7.17 0.76 -17.58
N ASN A 187 6.15 -0.06 -17.84
CA ASN A 187 5.57 -0.22 -19.19
C ASN A 187 4.51 0.84 -19.50
N THR A 188 3.60 1.06 -18.55
CA THR A 188 2.43 1.92 -18.73
C THR A 188 2.26 2.82 -17.52
N VAL A 189 2.01 4.11 -17.75
CA VAL A 189 1.62 5.09 -16.73
C VAL A 189 0.19 5.52 -17.04
N VAL A 190 -0.72 5.25 -16.10
CA VAL A 190 -2.12 5.66 -16.15
C VAL A 190 -2.33 6.77 -15.12
N SER A 191 -2.90 7.91 -15.52
CA SER A 191 -3.16 9.03 -14.61
C SER A 191 -4.61 9.51 -14.68
N GLY A 192 -5.04 10.19 -13.62
CA GLY A 192 -6.21 11.07 -13.68
C GLY A 192 -6.02 12.24 -14.65
N THR A 193 -7.08 13.01 -14.85
CA THR A 193 -7.07 14.23 -15.69
C THR A 193 -6.79 15.50 -14.90
N LYS A 194 -6.76 15.44 -13.55
CA LYS A 194 -6.35 16.57 -12.72
C LYS A 194 -4.89 16.95 -12.91
N MET A 195 -4.60 18.25 -12.85
CA MET A 195 -3.26 18.80 -13.07
C MET A 195 -2.18 18.14 -12.19
N ALA A 196 -2.41 18.01 -10.88
CA ALA A 196 -1.44 17.37 -9.99
C ALA A 196 -1.12 15.91 -10.38
N SER A 197 -2.12 15.14 -10.80
CA SER A 197 -1.95 13.76 -11.27
C SER A 197 -1.19 13.72 -12.59
N VAL A 198 -1.54 14.60 -13.54
CA VAL A 198 -0.88 14.70 -14.85
C VAL A 198 0.58 15.14 -14.70
N GLU A 199 0.87 16.18 -13.92
CA GLU A 199 2.23 16.68 -13.71
C GLU A 199 3.13 15.64 -13.00
N THR A 200 2.55 14.90 -12.04
CA THR A 200 3.26 13.79 -11.38
C THR A 200 3.55 12.67 -12.37
N ALA A 201 2.57 12.28 -13.20
CA ALA A 201 2.73 11.24 -14.22
C ALA A 201 3.73 11.63 -15.32
N ASP A 202 3.69 12.87 -15.79
CA ASP A 202 4.63 13.43 -16.76
C ASP A 202 6.06 13.43 -16.22
N THR A 203 6.23 13.78 -14.94
CA THR A 203 7.54 13.74 -14.28
C THR A 203 8.11 12.33 -14.25
N ILE A 204 7.30 11.33 -13.86
CA ILE A 204 7.69 9.92 -13.85
C ILE A 204 8.04 9.45 -15.26
N THR A 205 7.20 9.77 -16.24
CA THR A 205 7.38 9.36 -17.64
C THR A 205 8.70 9.92 -18.19
N LYS A 206 8.94 11.22 -18.07
CA LYS A 206 10.18 11.87 -18.56
C LYS A 206 11.44 11.21 -18.00
N VAL A 207 11.44 10.90 -16.71
CA VAL A 207 12.59 10.25 -16.06
C VAL A 207 12.76 8.80 -16.53
N GLN A 208 11.66 8.05 -16.69
CA GLN A 208 11.70 6.69 -17.22
C GLN A 208 12.20 6.61 -18.66
N GLU A 209 11.78 7.53 -19.53
CA GLU A 209 12.20 7.58 -20.93
C GLU A 209 13.68 7.99 -21.07
N ALA A 210 14.19 8.78 -20.12
CA ALA A 210 15.57 9.22 -20.05
C ALA A 210 16.50 8.27 -19.27
N ALA A 211 15.97 7.22 -18.61
CA ALA A 211 16.73 6.35 -17.72
C ALA A 211 17.94 5.69 -18.41
N ASP A 212 17.77 5.28 -19.67
CA ASP A 212 18.80 4.63 -20.49
C ASP A 212 19.68 5.64 -21.27
N CYS A 213 19.48 6.95 -21.06
CA CYS A 213 20.13 8.03 -21.81
C CYS A 213 21.38 8.63 -21.12
N LEU A 214 22.05 7.87 -20.25
CA LEU A 214 23.25 8.32 -19.52
C LEU A 214 24.58 8.01 -20.25
N GLY A 215 24.54 7.42 -21.46
CA GLY A 215 25.70 7.04 -22.27
C GLY A 215 25.69 7.63 -23.69
N ALA A 216 26.70 7.32 -24.51
CA ALA A 216 26.84 7.86 -25.88
C ALA A 216 25.86 7.24 -26.91
N ASP A 217 25.37 6.02 -26.65
CA ASP A 217 24.42 5.29 -27.49
C ASP A 217 23.03 5.28 -26.84
N CYS A 218 22.41 6.47 -26.72
CA CYS A 218 21.08 6.62 -26.13
C CYS A 218 20.01 5.93 -27.00
N ILE A 219 19.32 4.94 -26.43
CA ILE A 219 18.04 4.46 -26.96
C ILE A 219 16.97 4.90 -25.96
N PRO A 220 16.21 5.97 -26.25
CA PRO A 220 15.11 6.38 -25.39
C PRO A 220 14.14 5.23 -25.22
N ARG A 221 13.78 4.98 -23.97
CA ARG A 221 12.76 3.99 -23.67
C ARG A 221 11.39 4.62 -23.91
N TYR A 222 10.47 3.91 -24.55
CA TYR A 222 9.08 4.35 -24.64
C TYR A 222 8.27 3.86 -23.44
N VAL A 223 7.49 4.75 -22.85
CA VAL A 223 6.50 4.45 -21.81
C VAL A 223 5.12 4.81 -22.34
N GLU A 224 4.18 3.87 -22.29
CA GLU A 224 2.82 4.16 -22.73
C GLU A 224 2.09 5.00 -21.66
N THR A 225 1.65 6.21 -22.03
CA THR A 225 0.92 7.10 -21.11
C THR A 225 -0.56 7.17 -21.47
N LYS A 226 -1.43 7.02 -20.47
CA LYS A 226 -2.89 7.08 -20.60
C LYS A 226 -3.50 7.97 -19.53
N GLN A 227 -4.50 8.76 -19.92
CA GLN A 227 -5.31 9.51 -18.97
C GLN A 227 -6.71 8.92 -18.93
N ILE A 228 -7.23 8.66 -17.73
CA ILE A 228 -8.60 8.16 -17.53
C ILE A 228 -9.33 9.04 -16.51
N PRO A 229 -10.51 9.59 -16.84
CA PRO A 229 -11.29 10.41 -15.91
C PRO A 229 -11.72 9.68 -14.64
N ASP A 230 -11.88 8.35 -14.70
CA ASP A 230 -12.29 7.54 -13.55
C ASP A 230 -11.23 7.51 -12.42
N LEU A 231 -10.02 8.06 -12.64
CA LEU A 231 -9.02 8.26 -11.57
C LEU A 231 -9.22 9.56 -10.76
N ASP A 232 -10.14 10.44 -11.16
CA ASP A 232 -10.37 11.74 -10.52
C ASP A 232 -11.59 11.68 -9.58
N VAL A 233 -11.39 11.94 -8.29
CA VAL A 233 -12.43 11.78 -7.25
C VAL A 233 -12.82 13.07 -6.54
N GLU A 234 -12.25 14.20 -6.93
CA GLU A 234 -12.45 15.49 -6.27
C GLU A 234 -13.91 15.93 -6.35
N SER A 235 -14.60 15.64 -7.46
CA SER A 235 -16.03 15.92 -7.62
C SER A 235 -16.93 15.07 -6.71
N ILE A 236 -16.46 13.88 -6.30
CA ILE A 236 -17.15 13.03 -5.33
C ILE A 236 -16.88 13.55 -3.92
N LEU A 237 -15.61 13.82 -3.59
CA LEU A 237 -15.21 14.23 -2.24
C LEU A 237 -15.76 15.61 -1.85
N THR A 238 -15.90 16.53 -2.81
CA THR A 238 -16.50 17.87 -2.58
C THR A 238 -18.00 17.85 -2.28
N GLN A 239 -18.69 16.73 -2.49
CA GLN A 239 -20.10 16.58 -2.12
C GLN A 239 -20.28 16.41 -0.60
N SER A 240 -19.21 16.06 0.14
CA SER A 240 -19.25 15.98 1.59
C SER A 240 -19.24 17.39 2.20
N LYS A 241 -20.34 17.75 2.88
CA LYS A 241 -20.53 19.08 3.49
C LYS A 241 -19.76 19.29 4.81
N LYS A 242 -18.91 18.35 5.23
CA LYS A 242 -18.22 18.39 6.53
C LYS A 242 -16.70 18.31 6.34
N ASP A 243 -16.05 19.43 6.66
CA ASP A 243 -14.62 19.56 6.94
C ASP A 243 -13.64 19.24 5.79
N ALA A 244 -13.67 20.06 4.74
CA ALA A 244 -12.58 20.17 3.76
C ALA A 244 -11.47 21.16 4.23
N SER A 245 -11.08 21.13 5.50
CA SER A 245 -9.95 21.94 5.99
C SER A 245 -8.62 21.19 5.81
N GLY A 246 -7.86 21.58 4.78
CA GLY A 246 -6.43 21.29 4.63
C GLY A 246 -6.06 19.81 4.38
N LEU A 247 -5.98 19.40 3.11
CA LEU A 247 -5.61 18.04 2.69
C LEU A 247 -4.14 17.66 2.94
N GLN A 248 -3.30 18.58 3.43
CA GLN A 248 -1.89 18.29 3.66
C GLN A 248 -1.64 17.31 4.82
N ASN A 249 -2.56 17.23 5.80
CA ASN A 249 -2.39 16.43 7.02
C ASN A 249 -3.70 15.75 7.43
N VAL A 250 -4.33 15.04 6.50
CA VAL A 250 -5.57 14.32 6.81
C VAL A 250 -5.29 13.25 7.88
N SER A 251 -6.07 13.25 8.95
CA SER A 251 -5.94 12.28 10.04
C SER A 251 -6.23 10.87 9.56
N SER A 252 -5.53 9.87 10.10
CA SER A 252 -5.79 8.46 9.86
C SER A 252 -7.27 8.11 10.07
N GLY A 253 -7.84 7.31 9.17
CA GLY A 253 -9.25 6.92 9.22
C GLY A 253 -10.26 8.01 8.85
N TRP A 254 -9.84 9.12 8.22
CA TRP A 254 -10.76 10.19 7.81
C TRP A 254 -11.88 9.74 6.86
N LEU A 255 -11.64 8.71 6.04
CA LEU A 255 -12.64 8.16 5.13
C LEU A 255 -13.87 7.58 5.88
N ASN A 256 -13.73 7.21 7.16
CA ASN A 256 -14.86 6.78 7.99
C ASN A 256 -15.85 7.90 8.31
N ARG A 257 -15.49 9.17 8.04
CA ARG A 257 -16.36 10.33 8.29
C ARG A 257 -17.17 10.74 7.08
N LEU A 258 -16.93 10.12 5.93
CA LEU A 258 -17.68 10.40 4.70
C LEU A 258 -19.10 9.84 4.82
N ASP A 259 -20.04 10.55 4.20
CA ASP A 259 -21.42 10.07 4.09
C ASP A 259 -21.45 8.79 3.22
N ASP A 260 -22.44 7.91 3.46
CA ASP A 260 -22.51 6.61 2.77
C ASP A 260 -22.65 6.75 1.24
N ASP A 261 -23.37 7.76 0.77
CA ASP A 261 -23.53 8.07 -0.66
C ASP A 261 -22.19 8.42 -1.32
N VAL A 262 -21.36 9.22 -0.63
CA VAL A 262 -20.02 9.62 -1.09
C VAL A 262 -19.10 8.40 -1.08
N THR A 263 -19.15 7.61 -0.02
CA THR A 263 -18.37 6.37 0.13
C THR A 263 -18.70 5.35 -0.96
N THR A 264 -19.99 5.17 -1.26
CA THR A 264 -20.47 4.27 -2.33
C THR A 264 -20.01 4.76 -3.70
N SER A 265 -20.13 6.06 -3.98
CA SER A 265 -19.69 6.65 -5.25
C SER A 265 -18.18 6.48 -5.46
N LEU A 266 -17.38 6.72 -4.42
CA LEU A 266 -15.93 6.48 -4.44
C LEU A 266 -15.61 5.00 -4.68
N TRP A 267 -16.32 4.10 -4.01
CA TRP A 267 -16.13 2.66 -4.14
C TRP A 267 -16.43 2.17 -5.57
N ASP A 268 -17.57 2.55 -6.13
CA ASP A 268 -18.00 2.15 -7.48
C ASP A 268 -17.07 2.70 -8.56
N GLN A 269 -16.60 3.95 -8.41
CA GLN A 269 -15.62 4.52 -9.32
C GLN A 269 -14.27 3.81 -9.23
N SER A 270 -13.81 3.49 -8.01
CA SER A 270 -12.56 2.75 -7.82
C SER A 270 -12.60 1.35 -8.40
N GLU A 271 -13.76 0.69 -8.45
CA GLU A 271 -13.92 -0.62 -9.07
C GLU A 271 -13.67 -0.57 -10.59
N LYS A 272 -14.21 0.46 -11.26
CA LYS A 272 -14.00 0.68 -12.71
C LYS A 272 -12.52 0.91 -13.00
N SER A 273 -11.88 1.79 -12.24
CA SER A 273 -10.46 2.10 -12.39
C SER A 273 -9.58 0.90 -12.06
N TRP A 274 -9.91 0.12 -11.04
CA TRP A 274 -9.19 -1.11 -10.69
C TRP A 274 -9.25 -2.15 -11.83
N LYS A 275 -10.44 -2.38 -12.40
CA LYS A 275 -10.61 -3.25 -13.57
C LYS A 275 -9.81 -2.76 -14.78
N HIS A 276 -9.72 -1.44 -14.99
CA HIS A 276 -8.89 -0.87 -16.04
C HIS A 276 -7.40 -1.17 -15.81
N LEU A 277 -6.88 -0.99 -14.59
CA LEU A 277 -5.48 -1.31 -14.27
C LEU A 277 -5.15 -2.79 -14.46
N LEU A 278 -6.06 -3.70 -14.07
CA LEU A 278 -5.89 -5.13 -14.32
C LEU A 278 -5.90 -5.47 -15.81
N TYR A 279 -6.73 -4.78 -16.61
CA TYR A 279 -6.73 -4.91 -18.06
C TYR A 279 -5.39 -4.47 -18.66
N GLU A 280 -4.86 -3.31 -18.27
CA GLU A 280 -3.53 -2.86 -18.73
C GLU A 280 -2.42 -3.82 -18.29
N LEU A 281 -2.52 -4.37 -17.08
CA LEU A 281 -1.58 -5.38 -16.59
C LEU A 281 -1.64 -6.69 -17.40
N SER A 282 -2.81 -7.00 -18.00
CA SER A 282 -3.01 -8.19 -18.83
C SER A 282 -2.44 -8.07 -20.25
N LYS A 283 -2.22 -6.85 -20.76
CA LYS A 283 -1.68 -6.63 -22.12
C LYS A 283 -0.23 -7.06 -22.28
N GLY A 284 0.55 -7.06 -21.20
CA GLY A 284 1.87 -7.64 -21.19
C GLY A 284 1.77 -9.16 -21.36
N ALA A 285 2.42 -9.70 -22.40
CA ALA A 285 2.63 -11.14 -22.61
C ALA A 285 3.42 -11.77 -21.44
N ASP A 286 4.04 -12.95 -21.60
CA ASP A 286 4.86 -13.62 -20.57
C ASP A 286 6.13 -12.86 -20.12
N GLN A 287 6.21 -11.54 -20.36
CA GLN A 287 7.27 -10.63 -19.95
C GLN A 287 6.88 -9.82 -18.70
N ASP A 288 7.88 -9.18 -18.10
CA ASP A 288 7.65 -8.27 -16.98
C ASP A 288 6.77 -7.10 -17.42
N ASN A 289 5.66 -6.88 -16.70
CA ASN A 289 4.71 -5.81 -16.94
C ASN A 289 4.45 -5.01 -15.65
N VAL A 290 4.87 -3.76 -15.66
CA VAL A 290 4.72 -2.80 -14.55
C VAL A 290 3.79 -1.68 -15.00
N VAL A 291 2.65 -1.57 -14.32
CA VAL A 291 1.67 -0.50 -14.52
C VAL A 291 1.73 0.46 -13.34
N ILE A 292 1.84 1.74 -13.62
CA ILE A 292 1.75 2.80 -12.62
C ILE A 292 0.38 3.45 -12.72
N ALA A 293 -0.29 3.65 -11.59
CA ALA A 293 -1.50 4.46 -11.48
C ALA A 293 -1.20 5.70 -10.66
N VAL A 294 -1.37 6.89 -11.25
CA VAL A 294 -1.20 8.18 -10.57
C VAL A 294 -2.57 8.80 -10.31
N GLY A 295 -2.87 9.06 -9.05
CA GLY A 295 -4.20 9.50 -8.64
C GLY A 295 -4.29 9.90 -7.18
N HIS A 296 -5.51 10.13 -6.72
CA HIS A 296 -5.79 10.64 -5.37
C HIS A 296 -5.66 9.53 -4.29
N PRO A 297 -5.16 9.84 -3.08
CA PRO A 297 -5.07 8.89 -1.97
C PRO A 297 -6.35 8.10 -1.67
N ALA A 298 -7.51 8.77 -1.64
CA ALA A 298 -8.80 8.13 -1.36
C ALA A 298 -9.15 7.03 -2.37
N LEU A 299 -8.87 7.26 -3.66
CA LEU A 299 -9.14 6.29 -4.71
C LEU A 299 -8.20 5.08 -4.59
N HIS A 300 -6.92 5.30 -4.32
CA HIS A 300 -5.96 4.23 -4.13
C HIS A 300 -6.27 3.36 -2.90
N ILE A 301 -6.78 3.95 -1.81
CA ILE A 301 -7.27 3.19 -0.66
C ILE A 301 -8.43 2.28 -1.07
N ALA A 302 -9.40 2.79 -1.83
CA ALA A 302 -10.51 1.98 -2.32
C ALA A 302 -10.05 0.86 -3.28
N MET A 303 -9.09 1.14 -4.17
CA MET A 303 -8.46 0.12 -5.02
C MET A 303 -7.73 -0.97 -4.23
N MET A 304 -7.04 -0.62 -3.13
CA MET A 304 -6.46 -1.62 -2.24
C MET A 304 -7.54 -2.48 -1.58
N GLY A 305 -8.70 -1.89 -1.26
CA GLY A 305 -9.90 -2.63 -0.83
C GLY A 305 -10.30 -3.70 -1.84
N HIS A 306 -10.46 -3.33 -3.12
CA HIS A 306 -10.74 -4.29 -4.20
C HIS A 306 -9.66 -5.35 -4.35
N CYS A 307 -8.38 -4.98 -4.29
CA CYS A 307 -7.25 -5.91 -4.37
C CYS A 307 -7.28 -6.96 -3.24
N LEU A 308 -7.67 -6.53 -2.04
CA LEU A 308 -7.74 -7.37 -0.84
C LEU A 308 -9.09 -8.08 -0.69
N ASN A 309 -10.00 -7.94 -1.66
CA ASN A 309 -11.37 -8.46 -1.61
C ASN A 309 -12.12 -8.01 -0.33
N LEU A 310 -11.94 -6.75 0.03
CA LEU A 310 -12.63 -6.09 1.13
C LEU A 310 -13.87 -5.35 0.62
N THR A 311 -14.61 -4.77 1.55
CA THR A 311 -15.81 -3.96 1.29
C THR A 311 -15.55 -2.49 1.63
N LYS A 312 -16.45 -1.59 1.23
CA LYS A 312 -16.30 -0.13 1.42
C LYS A 312 -16.19 0.31 2.89
N GLU A 313 -16.62 -0.52 3.84
CA GLU A 313 -16.51 -0.24 5.28
C GLU A 313 -15.04 -0.24 5.77
N TRP A 314 -14.11 -0.77 4.98
CA TRP A 314 -12.69 -0.86 5.31
C TRP A 314 -11.88 0.37 4.87
N LEU A 315 -12.49 1.36 4.23
CA LEU A 315 -11.77 2.51 3.69
C LEU A 315 -10.98 3.27 4.76
N GLY A 316 -11.50 3.42 5.99
CA GLY A 316 -10.74 4.06 7.08
C GLY A 316 -9.66 3.19 7.72
N SER A 317 -9.56 1.91 7.37
CA SER A 317 -8.52 1.02 7.89
C SER A 317 -7.15 1.25 7.26
N PHE A 318 -7.06 2.09 6.22
CA PHE A 318 -5.81 2.41 5.52
C PHE A 318 -5.60 3.92 5.44
N HIS A 319 -4.34 4.31 5.33
CA HIS A 319 -3.95 5.70 5.11
C HIS A 319 -2.90 5.78 4.02
N LEU A 320 -2.99 6.80 3.18
CA LEU A 320 -1.99 7.13 2.16
C LEU A 320 -1.72 8.63 2.20
N ASN A 321 -0.45 9.02 2.02
CA ASN A 321 -0.05 10.42 1.94
C ASN A 321 0.14 10.85 0.47
N ALA A 322 0.03 12.15 0.21
CA ALA A 322 0.51 12.73 -1.05
C ALA A 322 2.00 12.40 -1.26
N GLY A 323 2.36 12.11 -2.50
CA GLY A 323 3.72 11.68 -2.85
C GLY A 323 4.13 10.29 -2.32
N SER A 324 3.21 9.51 -1.73
CA SER A 324 3.49 8.13 -1.32
C SER A 324 3.27 7.14 -2.46
N ILE A 325 3.89 5.96 -2.34
CA ILE A 325 3.62 4.83 -3.24
C ILE A 325 3.14 3.59 -2.47
N SER A 326 2.31 2.78 -3.11
CA SER A 326 1.93 1.44 -2.63
C SER A 326 2.15 0.43 -3.75
N VAL A 327 2.69 -0.74 -3.40
CA VAL A 327 3.17 -1.72 -4.39
C VAL A 327 2.42 -3.03 -4.24
N ILE A 328 1.84 -3.50 -5.35
CA ILE A 328 1.04 -4.72 -5.43
C ILE A 328 1.66 -5.64 -6.50
N ASP A 329 2.03 -6.84 -6.08
CA ASP A 329 2.58 -7.87 -6.96
C ASP A 329 1.53 -8.92 -7.32
N PHE A 330 1.58 -9.39 -8.57
CA PHE A 330 0.68 -10.41 -9.10
C PHE A 330 1.47 -11.64 -9.53
N PRO A 331 1.95 -12.47 -8.57
CA PRO A 331 2.78 -13.62 -8.87
C PRO A 331 2.08 -14.70 -9.72
N ASP A 332 0.74 -14.76 -9.68
CA ASP A 332 -0.07 -15.68 -10.49
C ASP A 332 -0.75 -14.98 -11.68
N GLY A 333 -0.29 -13.77 -12.02
CA GLY A 333 -0.87 -12.95 -13.08
C GLY A 333 -2.09 -12.11 -12.64
N PRO A 334 -2.68 -11.33 -13.55
CA PRO A 334 -3.66 -10.28 -13.21
C PRO A 334 -4.99 -10.82 -12.70
N SER A 335 -5.32 -12.08 -13.00
CA SER A 335 -6.51 -12.76 -12.48
C SER A 335 -6.26 -13.42 -11.12
N GLY A 336 -5.00 -13.47 -10.66
CA GLY A 336 -4.62 -14.01 -9.36
C GLY A 336 -4.75 -12.98 -8.24
N THR A 337 -4.55 -13.44 -7.01
CA THR A 337 -4.58 -12.56 -5.83
C THR A 337 -3.38 -11.63 -5.79
N GLY A 338 -3.64 -10.33 -5.65
CA GLY A 338 -2.59 -9.33 -5.45
C GLY A 338 -1.92 -9.49 -4.09
N VAL A 339 -0.60 -9.39 -4.06
CA VAL A 339 0.23 -9.46 -2.86
C VAL A 339 0.75 -8.06 -2.55
N ILE A 340 0.37 -7.51 -1.41
CA ILE A 340 0.78 -6.17 -0.99
C ILE A 340 2.20 -6.23 -0.46
N ARG A 341 3.10 -5.53 -1.15
CA ARG A 341 4.50 -5.44 -0.77
C ARG A 341 4.76 -4.27 0.18
N CYS A 342 4.13 -3.13 -0.05
CA CYS A 342 4.15 -2.00 0.87
C CYS A 342 2.90 -1.13 0.70
N ILE A 343 2.55 -0.42 1.77
CA ILE A 343 1.46 0.56 1.80
C ILE A 343 2.04 1.87 2.33
N ASN A 344 1.67 2.98 1.67
CA ASN A 344 2.06 4.33 2.06
C ASN A 344 3.58 4.49 2.24
N TYR A 345 4.35 3.96 1.28
CA TYR A 345 5.80 4.04 1.30
C TYR A 345 6.25 5.48 1.05
N THR A 346 6.98 6.05 2.00
CA THR A 346 7.44 7.46 1.94
C THR A 346 8.92 7.64 2.25
N ALA A 347 9.66 6.57 2.57
CA ALA A 347 11.09 6.67 2.89
C ALA A 347 11.93 7.33 1.78
N HIS A 348 11.52 7.18 0.51
CA HIS A 348 12.15 7.83 -0.63
C HIS A 348 12.07 9.37 -0.62
N LEU A 349 11.11 9.93 0.12
CA LEU A 349 10.98 11.39 0.29
C LEU A 349 12.04 11.95 1.27
N GLY A 350 12.72 11.10 2.04
CA GLY A 350 13.74 11.52 3.01
C GLY A 350 13.19 12.57 3.99
N ARG A 351 13.86 13.73 4.07
CA ARG A 351 13.43 14.85 4.93
C ARG A 351 12.07 15.45 4.59
N TRP A 352 11.53 15.15 3.41
CA TRP A 352 10.22 15.63 2.95
C TRP A 352 9.09 14.67 3.32
N SER A 353 9.42 13.53 3.94
CA SER A 353 8.41 12.58 4.45
C SER A 353 7.77 13.12 5.73
N ILE A 354 6.49 12.79 5.93
CA ILE A 354 5.82 13.01 7.21
C ILE A 354 6.40 12.02 8.23
N PRO A 355 6.93 12.49 9.37
CA PRO A 355 7.48 11.62 10.41
C PRO A 355 6.47 10.56 10.87
N ILE A 356 6.96 9.36 11.17
CA ILE A 356 6.14 8.25 11.69
C ILE A 356 5.53 8.63 13.05
N THR A 357 6.33 9.25 13.91
CA THR A 357 5.90 9.80 15.19
C THR A 357 5.72 11.30 15.01
N ARG A 358 4.50 11.82 15.21
CA ARG A 358 4.29 13.27 15.30
C ARG A 358 5.02 13.78 16.55
N SER A 359 5.72 14.91 16.44
CA SER A 359 6.24 15.61 17.62
C SER A 359 5.09 15.88 18.58
N THR A 360 5.35 15.76 19.87
CA THR A 360 4.34 16.15 20.84
C THR A 360 4.17 17.67 20.73
N GLN A 361 2.96 18.19 20.89
CA GLN A 361 2.73 19.65 20.96
C GLN A 361 3.61 20.34 22.03
N ALA A 362 4.24 19.58 22.93
CA ALA A 362 5.20 20.08 23.92
C ALA A 362 6.62 20.31 23.35
N ASP A 363 6.93 19.85 22.14
CA ASP A 363 8.23 20.04 21.49
C ASP A 363 8.29 21.32 20.62
N GLU A 364 7.17 22.05 20.49
CA GLU A 364 7.09 23.34 19.79
C GLU A 364 7.25 24.56 20.73
N GLU A 365 7.49 24.33 22.04
CA GLU A 365 7.66 25.37 23.07
C GLU A 365 9.13 25.59 23.54
N TYR A 366 10.15 25.16 22.79
CA TYR A 366 11.56 25.43 23.13
C TYR A 366 12.38 26.13 22.04
#